data_AF-A0A6A3R8H7-F1
#
_entry.id   AF-A0A6A3R8H7-F1
#
_cell.length_a   1.000
_cell.length_b   1.000
_cell.length_c   1.000
_cell.angle_alpha   90.00
_cell.angle_beta   90.00
_cell.angle_gamma   90.00
#
_symmetry.space_group_name_H-M   'P 1'
#
loop_
_entity.id
_entity.type
_entity.pdbx_description
1 polymer ?
#
loop_
_entity_poly.entity_id
_entity_poly.type
_entity_poly.pdbx_seq_one_letter_code
_entity_poly.pdbx_strand_id
1 'polypeptide(L)'
;MAQDNVRRGILRVVLQPDDANFTVYGEDLSVSFEYLSENVEVVKPLDAPSNCDTFTGGSVALTALEKIYGKALSGSHRRLKEEAKTAFLASPTCKCQSKPRPCLFFHGMDVKEDGGIIDDYPFFGKIKQHAPCCSSFSFAILNTVDYELYNKTLLEKVCNAAMNVSTGSTDSESTVINNLIVIAHSMGNNMFASALATGKCSIGRNVDWVDLSGPMKGSMGSDFMHDICDGDDEGSPDMLSKLGNLIGQCPGSTTRRSLVYDGGKYCDEKMSARYAAALDIHDKYVTASMCGTTYNGLFSKEYAGLLAGGLIIPHHSFKNDGVVRFWSCFLLG
;
A
#
# COMPACT_ATOMS: atom_id res chain seq x y z
N MET A 1 14.61 27.71 15.84
CA MET A 1 14.35 28.31 14.51
C MET A 1 15.17 27.56 13.48
N ALA A 2 14.53 26.67 12.71
CA ALA A 2 15.06 26.09 11.49
C ALA A 2 13.88 25.53 10.70
N GLN A 3 13.90 25.76 9.39
CA GLN A 3 12.76 25.79 8.49
C GLN A 3 12.21 24.41 8.10
N ASP A 4 10.89 24.42 7.92
CA ASP A 4 10.05 23.57 7.07
C ASP A 4 10.76 22.56 6.15
N ASN A 5 10.46 21.27 6.34
CA ASN A 5 10.77 20.22 5.38
C ASN A 5 9.52 19.38 5.07
N VAL A 6 8.77 19.84 4.08
CA VAL A 6 7.72 19.10 3.37
C VAL A 6 8.37 17.94 2.60
N ARG A 7 8.08 16.69 2.96
CA ARG A 7 8.61 15.51 2.22
C ARG A 7 7.79 15.26 0.95
N ARG A 8 8.41 15.53 -0.19
CA ARG A 8 7.94 15.21 -1.54
C ARG A 8 8.48 13.84 -1.97
N GLY A 9 7.67 13.02 -2.64
CA GLY A 9 8.11 11.73 -3.20
C GLY A 9 9.15 11.94 -4.31
N ILE A 10 10.24 11.19 -4.29
CA ILE A 10 11.34 11.32 -5.27
C ILE A 10 11.26 10.15 -6.27
N LEU A 11 10.98 10.44 -7.54
CA LEU A 11 11.23 9.53 -8.67
C LEU A 11 12.66 9.77 -9.16
N ARG A 12 13.53 8.75 -9.13
CA ARG A 12 14.91 8.81 -9.62
C ARG A 12 15.00 8.30 -11.05
N VAL A 13 15.48 9.13 -11.97
CA VAL A 13 15.78 8.77 -13.36
C VAL A 13 17.26 9.04 -13.60
N VAL A 14 18.00 8.05 -14.12
CA VAL A 14 19.46 8.11 -14.33
C VAL A 14 19.76 8.52 -15.77
N LEU A 15 20.48 9.63 -15.97
CA LEU A 15 20.99 10.09 -17.26
C LEU A 15 22.43 10.62 -17.10
N GLN A 16 23.25 10.49 -18.15
CA GLN A 16 24.69 10.81 -18.19
C GLN A 16 25.02 12.32 -17.99
N PRO A 17 26.27 12.68 -17.63
CA PRO A 17 26.55 13.74 -16.67
C PRO A 17 26.57 15.13 -17.29
N ASP A 18 26.13 16.12 -16.50
CA ASP A 18 26.69 17.48 -16.40
C ASP A 18 25.99 18.24 -15.25
N ASP A 19 26.60 18.24 -14.06
CA ASP A 19 26.55 19.18 -12.91
C ASP A 19 25.29 20.04 -12.63
N ALA A 20 24.08 19.52 -12.82
CA ALA A 20 22.89 20.25 -12.40
C ALA A 20 21.76 19.31 -11.96
N ASN A 21 21.79 18.88 -10.69
CA ASN A 21 20.58 18.36 -10.05
C ASN A 21 19.48 19.41 -10.15
N PHE A 22 18.29 19.02 -10.61
CA PHE A 22 17.16 19.93 -10.69
C PHE A 22 15.89 19.25 -10.19
N THR A 23 15.02 20.02 -9.57
CA THR A 23 13.73 19.57 -9.07
C THR A 23 12.65 20.23 -9.91
N VAL A 24 11.73 19.43 -10.44
CA VAL A 24 10.51 19.92 -11.06
C VAL A 24 9.43 19.99 -9.98
N TYR A 25 8.84 21.16 -9.85
CA TYR A 25 7.82 21.46 -8.85
C TYR A 25 6.43 21.34 -9.50
N GLY A 26 5.52 20.64 -8.82
CA GLY A 26 4.10 20.56 -9.16
C GLY A 26 3.27 20.79 -7.89
N GLU A 27 1.97 21.02 -8.06
CA GLU A 27 1.06 21.30 -6.94
C GLU A 27 0.90 20.09 -5.99
N ASP A 28 0.84 18.87 -6.54
CA ASP A 28 0.62 17.63 -5.78
C ASP A 28 1.88 16.74 -5.63
N LEU A 29 2.85 16.87 -6.54
CA LEU A 29 4.07 16.08 -6.57
C LEU A 29 5.25 16.97 -6.96
N SER A 30 6.44 16.68 -6.43
CA SER A 30 7.67 17.27 -6.93
C SER A 30 8.67 16.17 -7.22
N VAL A 31 9.26 16.19 -8.40
CA VAL A 31 10.21 15.17 -8.85
C VAL A 31 11.61 15.75 -8.81
N SER A 32 12.53 15.08 -8.12
CA SER A 32 13.94 15.50 -8.06
C SER A 32 14.79 14.60 -8.94
N PHE A 33 15.51 15.22 -9.87
CA PHE A 33 16.45 14.54 -10.75
C PHE A 33 17.85 14.72 -10.20
N GLU A 34 18.51 13.58 -9.96
CA GLU A 34 19.88 13.51 -9.46
C GLU A 34 20.77 12.98 -10.58
N TYR A 35 21.76 13.78 -10.98
CA TYR A 35 22.81 13.33 -11.87
C TYR A 35 23.85 12.60 -11.03
N LEU A 36 24.14 11.35 -11.39
CA LEU A 36 25.28 10.65 -10.83
C LEU A 36 26.55 11.16 -11.53
N SER A 37 27.50 11.65 -10.74
CA SER A 37 28.75 12.27 -11.20
C SER A 37 29.73 11.27 -11.83
N GLU A 38 29.51 9.97 -11.62
CA GLU A 38 30.31 8.90 -12.18
C GLU A 38 29.44 8.00 -13.07
N ASN A 39 30.01 7.57 -14.20
CA ASN A 39 29.43 6.45 -14.94
C ASN A 39 29.42 5.24 -14.01
N VAL A 40 28.24 4.70 -13.71
CA VAL A 40 28.14 3.39 -13.07
C VAL A 40 28.48 2.36 -14.15
N GLU A 41 29.76 1.98 -14.23
CA GLU A 41 30.13 0.77 -14.95
C GLU A 41 29.57 -0.42 -14.19
N VAL A 42 28.51 -1.03 -14.73
CA VAL A 42 28.03 -2.33 -14.27
C VAL A 42 29.03 -3.36 -14.77
N VAL A 43 30.11 -3.56 -14.00
CA VAL A 43 31.13 -4.56 -14.33
C VAL A 43 30.53 -5.94 -14.09
N LYS A 44 30.63 -6.82 -15.11
CA LYS A 44 30.25 -8.23 -14.98
C LYS A 44 31.02 -8.84 -13.80
N PRO A 45 30.37 -9.43 -12.79
CA PRO A 45 31.06 -10.12 -11.70
C PRO A 45 32.02 -11.18 -12.25
N LEU A 46 33.20 -11.35 -11.63
CA LEU A 46 34.23 -12.29 -12.09
C LEU A 46 33.72 -13.74 -12.20
N ASP A 47 32.72 -14.09 -11.39
CA ASP A 47 32.10 -15.42 -11.35
C ASP A 47 30.79 -15.51 -12.15
N ALA A 48 30.48 -14.51 -12.98
CA ALA A 48 29.23 -14.50 -13.72
C ALA A 48 29.24 -15.55 -14.86
N PRO A 49 28.24 -16.43 -14.92
CA PRO A 49 28.14 -17.49 -15.93
C PRO A 49 28.33 -16.96 -17.37
N SER A 50 28.91 -17.79 -18.23
CA SER A 50 29.11 -17.45 -19.65
C SER A 50 27.80 -17.42 -20.46
N ASN A 51 26.69 -17.89 -19.87
CA ASN A 51 25.37 -18.01 -20.48
C ASN A 51 24.32 -17.08 -19.84
N CYS A 52 24.73 -15.95 -19.26
CA CYS A 52 23.76 -14.96 -18.81
C CYS A 52 23.05 -14.33 -20.01
N ASP A 53 21.73 -14.51 -20.10
CA ASP A 53 20.89 -13.74 -21.02
C ASP A 53 20.90 -12.26 -20.61
N THR A 54 20.80 -11.38 -21.62
CA THR A 54 20.74 -9.93 -21.39
C THR A 54 19.51 -9.59 -20.56
N PHE A 55 19.69 -9.12 -19.33
CA PHE A 55 18.60 -8.68 -18.47
C PHE A 55 18.12 -7.30 -18.91
N THR A 56 16.93 -7.21 -19.49
CA THR A 56 16.28 -5.94 -19.90
C THR A 56 15.33 -5.38 -18.82
N GLY A 57 15.34 -5.95 -17.62
CA GLY A 57 14.51 -5.48 -16.51
C GLY A 57 15.12 -4.23 -15.84
N GLY A 58 14.30 -3.20 -15.61
CA GLY A 58 14.68 -2.00 -14.86
C GLY A 58 15.03 -0.77 -15.70
N SER A 59 15.21 -0.90 -17.02
CA SER A 59 15.31 0.26 -17.92
C SER A 59 13.92 0.64 -18.43
N VAL A 60 13.39 1.76 -17.95
CA VAL A 60 12.14 2.34 -18.46
C VAL A 60 12.46 3.07 -19.76
N ALA A 61 11.87 2.63 -20.88
CA ALA A 61 12.01 3.33 -22.16
C ALA A 61 11.53 4.79 -22.04
N LEU A 62 12.17 5.73 -22.75
CA LEU A 62 11.75 7.15 -22.74
C LEU A 62 10.26 7.33 -23.09
N THR A 63 9.69 6.43 -23.89
CA THR A 63 8.26 6.40 -24.24
C THR A 63 7.33 6.15 -23.04
N ALA A 64 7.83 5.55 -21.95
CA ALA A 64 7.08 5.46 -20.70
C ALA A 64 7.14 6.76 -19.88
N LEU A 65 8.17 7.60 -20.05
CA LEU A 65 8.15 8.99 -19.57
C LEU A 65 7.10 9.80 -20.36
N GLU A 66 6.93 9.59 -21.66
CA GLU A 66 5.87 10.25 -22.44
C GLU A 66 4.46 9.99 -21.89
N LYS A 67 4.21 8.78 -21.36
CA LYS A 67 2.94 8.44 -20.69
C LYS A 67 2.75 9.15 -19.35
N ILE A 68 3.84 9.47 -18.65
CA ILE A 68 3.84 10.19 -17.37
C ILE A 68 3.68 11.71 -17.60
N TYR A 69 4.30 12.25 -18.65
CA TYR A 69 4.36 13.69 -18.92
C TYR A 69 3.35 14.21 -19.97
N GLY A 70 2.64 13.33 -20.68
CA GLY A 70 1.55 13.70 -21.59
C GLY A 70 1.97 14.54 -22.82
N LYS A 71 3.26 14.61 -23.15
CA LYS A 71 3.78 15.35 -24.30
C LYS A 71 4.85 14.54 -25.03
N ALA A 72 4.75 14.45 -26.35
CA ALA A 72 5.74 13.80 -27.20
C ALA A 72 7.05 14.61 -27.20
N LEU A 73 8.16 13.97 -26.83
CA LEU A 73 9.49 14.57 -26.90
C LEU A 73 10.15 14.14 -28.21
N SER A 74 9.87 14.87 -29.29
CA SER A 74 10.60 14.75 -30.55
C SER A 74 11.90 15.56 -30.48
N GLY A 75 12.95 15.01 -29.88
CA GLY A 75 14.23 15.69 -29.73
C GLY A 75 15.44 14.77 -29.60
N SER A 76 16.56 15.15 -30.22
CA SER A 76 17.87 14.51 -30.02
C SER A 76 18.36 14.70 -28.57
N HIS A 77 19.14 13.74 -28.06
CA HIS A 77 19.69 13.67 -26.70
C HIS A 77 20.28 15.00 -26.17
N ARG A 78 20.76 15.88 -27.05
CA ARG A 78 21.38 17.16 -26.71
C ARG A 78 20.38 18.27 -26.35
N ARG A 79 19.08 18.09 -26.61
CA ARG A 79 18.01 19.07 -26.31
C ARG A 79 17.31 18.88 -24.96
N LEU A 80 17.56 17.75 -24.28
CA LEU A 80 16.92 17.42 -23.00
C LEU A 80 17.17 18.47 -21.90
N LYS A 81 18.31 19.16 -21.91
CA LYS A 81 18.69 20.15 -20.88
C LYS A 81 17.80 21.38 -20.86
N GLU A 82 17.47 21.92 -22.02
CA GLU A 82 16.59 23.10 -22.13
C GLU A 82 15.12 22.70 -22.04
N GLU A 83 14.75 21.53 -22.59
CA GLU A 83 13.38 21.00 -22.46
C GLU A 83 13.03 20.66 -21.00
N ALA A 84 13.95 20.08 -20.22
CA ALA A 84 13.73 19.74 -18.81
C ALA A 84 13.63 20.97 -17.89
N LYS A 85 14.39 22.04 -18.16
CA LYS A 85 14.25 23.32 -17.42
C LYS A 85 12.91 24.01 -17.65
N THR A 86 12.25 23.71 -18.76
CA THR A 86 10.92 24.23 -19.13
C THR A 86 9.80 23.22 -18.88
N ALA A 87 10.12 22.04 -18.34
CA ALA A 87 9.14 21.02 -18.03
C ALA A 87 8.37 21.46 -16.78
N PHE A 88 7.14 21.88 -16.97
CA PHE A 88 6.18 22.06 -15.89
C PHE A 88 5.39 20.77 -15.74
N LEU A 89 5.19 20.30 -14.50
CA LEU A 89 4.19 19.29 -14.25
C LEU A 89 2.84 19.88 -14.66
N ALA A 90 2.12 19.15 -15.52
CA ALA A 90 0.81 19.59 -15.99
C ALA A 90 -0.10 19.89 -14.78
N SER A 91 -0.96 20.91 -14.92
CA SER A 91 -1.96 21.28 -13.91
C SER A 91 -2.75 20.03 -13.45
N PRO A 92 -3.00 19.87 -12.14
CA PRO A 92 -3.41 18.60 -11.50
C PRO A 92 -4.85 18.18 -11.76
N THR A 93 -5.47 18.64 -12.86
CA THR A 93 -6.71 18.01 -13.33
C THR A 93 -6.36 16.66 -13.98
N CYS A 94 -5.83 15.73 -13.19
CA CYS A 94 -5.79 14.31 -13.52
C CYS A 94 -7.23 13.89 -13.77
N LYS A 95 -7.65 13.92 -15.04
CA LYS A 95 -8.94 13.37 -15.43
C LYS A 95 -8.81 11.86 -15.42
N CYS A 96 -9.88 11.16 -15.05
CA CYS A 96 -9.87 9.72 -15.20
C CYS A 96 -9.61 9.36 -16.66
N GLN A 97 -8.59 8.53 -16.90
CA GLN A 97 -8.24 8.09 -18.24
C GLN A 97 -9.12 6.93 -18.72
N SER A 98 -9.86 6.29 -17.80
CA SER A 98 -10.84 5.26 -18.10
C SER A 98 -12.27 5.79 -17.93
N LYS A 99 -13.25 4.97 -18.33
CA LYS A 99 -14.64 5.19 -17.91
C LYS A 99 -14.72 5.15 -16.38
N PRO A 100 -15.32 6.14 -15.71
CA PRO A 100 -15.56 6.09 -14.28
C PRO A 100 -16.39 4.87 -13.89
N ARG A 101 -16.08 4.28 -12.73
CA ARG A 101 -16.72 3.08 -12.19
C ARG A 101 -17.12 3.29 -10.73
N PRO A 102 -18.09 2.54 -10.20
CA PRO A 102 -18.35 2.50 -8.77
C PRO A 102 -17.06 2.21 -8.01
N CYS A 103 -16.87 2.90 -6.88
CA CYS A 103 -15.74 2.68 -5.98
C CYS A 103 -16.23 2.13 -4.65
N LEU A 104 -15.63 1.03 -4.21
CA LEU A 104 -15.85 0.45 -2.89
C LEU A 104 -14.59 0.57 -2.04
N PHE A 105 -14.76 1.15 -0.87
CA PHE A 105 -13.70 1.38 0.10
C PHE A 105 -13.82 0.40 1.28
N PHE A 106 -12.74 -0.34 1.54
CA PHE A 106 -12.58 -1.16 2.75
C PHE A 106 -11.63 -0.48 3.72
N HIS A 107 -12.13 -0.20 4.92
CA HIS A 107 -11.32 0.30 6.02
C HIS A 107 -10.40 -0.79 6.59
N GLY A 108 -9.56 -0.42 7.55
CA GLY A 108 -8.59 -1.32 8.19
C GLY A 108 -9.15 -2.08 9.39
N MET A 109 -8.38 -2.08 10.47
CA MET A 109 -8.79 -2.67 11.75
C MET A 109 -9.46 -1.64 12.68
N ASP A 110 -10.01 -2.12 13.79
CA ASP A 110 -10.52 -1.33 14.92
C ASP A 110 -11.90 -0.67 14.74
N VAL A 111 -12.70 -1.18 13.81
CA VAL A 111 -14.15 -0.86 13.74
C VAL A 111 -14.94 -1.99 14.39
N LYS A 112 -15.66 -1.70 15.47
CA LYS A 112 -16.40 -2.72 16.23
C LYS A 112 -17.74 -3.12 15.61
N GLU A 113 -18.48 -2.15 15.08
CA GLU A 113 -19.84 -2.40 14.61
C GLU A 113 -19.88 -2.69 13.11
N ASP A 114 -20.76 -3.61 12.69
CA ASP A 114 -21.11 -3.75 11.28
C ASP A 114 -22.09 -2.63 10.89
N GLY A 115 -21.59 -1.63 10.14
CA GLY A 115 -22.37 -0.48 9.70
C GLY A 115 -22.96 -0.62 8.29
N GLY A 116 -22.71 -1.74 7.61
CA GLY A 116 -23.16 -1.95 6.23
C GLY A 116 -22.38 -1.11 5.22
N ILE A 117 -23.01 -0.79 4.09
CA ILE A 117 -22.44 0.11 3.07
C ILE A 117 -23.03 1.49 3.28
N ILE A 118 -22.16 2.48 3.47
CA ILE A 118 -22.54 3.89 3.61
C ILE A 118 -21.89 4.75 2.54
N ASP A 119 -22.44 5.94 2.31
CA ASP A 119 -21.97 6.83 1.24
C ASP A 119 -20.86 7.78 1.71
N ASP A 120 -20.63 7.96 3.02
CA ASP A 120 -19.62 8.87 3.55
C ASP A 120 -18.90 8.27 4.76
N TYR A 121 -17.57 8.33 4.77
CA TYR A 121 -16.77 7.84 5.89
C TYR A 121 -15.53 8.71 6.10
N PRO A 122 -15.48 9.51 7.19
CA PRO A 122 -14.40 10.48 7.43
C PRO A 122 -12.98 9.90 7.49
N PHE A 123 -12.85 8.60 7.73
CA PHE A 123 -11.58 7.88 7.73
C PHE A 123 -10.77 8.07 6.44
N PHE A 124 -11.45 8.11 5.28
CA PHE A 124 -10.80 8.34 3.98
C PHE A 124 -10.68 9.83 3.63
N GLY A 125 -10.90 10.73 4.59
CA GLY A 125 -10.79 12.17 4.41
C GLY A 125 -11.69 12.69 3.29
N LYS A 126 -11.13 13.56 2.43
CA LYS A 126 -11.88 14.22 1.33
C LYS A 126 -11.79 13.44 0.01
N ILE A 127 -11.65 12.11 0.05
CA ILE A 127 -11.39 11.30 -1.16
C ILE A 127 -12.39 11.53 -2.30
N LYS A 128 -13.65 11.86 -1.97
CA LYS A 128 -14.69 12.22 -2.95
C LYS A 128 -14.32 13.38 -3.87
N GLN A 129 -13.44 14.27 -3.43
CA GLN A 129 -12.96 15.43 -4.20
C GLN A 129 -11.73 15.08 -5.06
N HIS A 130 -11.09 13.93 -4.82
CA HIS A 130 -9.78 13.58 -5.37
C HIS A 130 -9.73 12.23 -6.08
N ALA A 131 -10.87 11.55 -6.25
CA ALA A 131 -10.98 10.27 -6.95
C ALA A 131 -11.81 10.39 -8.24
N PRO A 132 -11.26 11.02 -9.31
CA PRO A 132 -11.99 11.33 -10.54
C PRO A 132 -12.41 10.09 -11.34
N CYS A 133 -11.86 8.91 -11.03
CA CYS A 133 -12.27 7.64 -11.63
C CYS A 133 -13.47 6.96 -10.96
N CYS A 134 -13.94 7.50 -9.83
CA CYS A 134 -15.10 6.99 -9.14
C CYS A 134 -16.38 7.65 -9.69
N SER A 135 -17.33 6.83 -10.17
CA SER A 135 -18.68 7.30 -10.51
C SER A 135 -19.61 7.36 -9.30
N SER A 136 -19.33 6.56 -8.28
CA SER A 136 -20.02 6.54 -6.99
C SER A 136 -19.04 6.11 -5.89
N PHE A 137 -19.40 6.39 -4.64
CA PHE A 137 -18.56 6.13 -3.48
C PHE A 137 -19.34 5.31 -2.46
N SER A 138 -18.81 4.15 -2.11
CA SER A 138 -19.39 3.24 -1.14
C SER A 138 -18.33 2.81 -0.14
N PHE A 139 -18.62 2.87 1.15
CA PHE A 139 -17.70 2.50 2.23
C PHE A 139 -18.28 1.31 2.99
N ALA A 140 -17.59 0.17 2.97
CA ALA A 140 -18.01 -1.02 3.69
C ALA A 140 -17.53 -0.96 5.14
N ILE A 141 -18.46 -0.79 6.07
CA ILE A 141 -18.19 -0.73 7.51
C ILE A 141 -18.40 -2.13 8.10
N LEU A 142 -17.30 -2.86 8.23
CA LEU A 142 -17.25 -4.22 8.74
C LEU A 142 -16.67 -4.28 10.17
N ASN A 143 -17.17 -5.20 10.99
CA ASN A 143 -16.55 -5.51 12.29
C ASN A 143 -15.15 -6.13 12.07
N THR A 144 -14.13 -5.40 12.52
CA THR A 144 -12.69 -5.70 12.45
C THR A 144 -12.04 -5.51 13.82
N VAL A 145 -12.83 -5.77 14.87
CA VAL A 145 -12.34 -5.92 16.24
C VAL A 145 -12.46 -7.40 16.63
N ASP A 146 -13.63 -7.98 16.40
CA ASP A 146 -14.00 -9.31 16.91
C ASP A 146 -13.66 -10.45 15.94
N TYR A 147 -13.33 -10.14 14.68
CA TYR A 147 -13.06 -11.12 13.64
C TYR A 147 -11.60 -11.13 13.19
N GLU A 148 -10.98 -12.30 13.22
CA GLU A 148 -9.68 -12.54 12.58
C GLU A 148 -9.74 -12.27 11.07
N LEU A 149 -8.61 -11.88 10.46
CA LEU A 149 -8.55 -11.52 9.04
C LEU A 149 -9.00 -12.63 8.06
N TYR A 150 -8.96 -13.89 8.50
CA TYR A 150 -9.37 -15.07 7.72
C TYR A 150 -10.71 -15.66 8.19
N ASN A 151 -11.46 -14.97 9.05
CA ASN A 151 -12.74 -15.45 9.55
C ASN A 151 -13.76 -15.58 8.42
N LYS A 152 -14.39 -16.77 8.29
CA LYS A 152 -15.31 -17.06 7.18
C LYS A 152 -16.47 -16.05 7.07
N THR A 153 -17.05 -15.64 8.19
CA THR A 153 -18.15 -14.67 8.23
C THR A 153 -17.69 -13.29 7.74
N LEU A 154 -16.50 -12.85 8.17
CA LEU A 154 -15.91 -11.60 7.71
C LEU A 154 -15.64 -11.63 6.20
N LEU A 155 -15.02 -12.69 5.70
CA LEU A 155 -14.72 -12.85 4.27
C LEU A 155 -15.99 -12.88 3.40
N GLU A 156 -17.07 -13.48 3.91
CA GLU A 156 -18.36 -13.49 3.23
C GLU A 156 -18.98 -12.09 3.14
N LYS A 157 -18.90 -11.30 4.23
CA LYS A 157 -19.33 -9.90 4.22
C LYS A 157 -18.52 -9.04 3.25
N VAL A 158 -17.21 -9.27 3.15
CA VAL A 158 -16.33 -8.58 2.19
C VAL A 158 -16.79 -8.83 0.76
N CYS A 159 -17.01 -10.10 0.39
CA CYS A 159 -17.52 -10.44 -0.93
C CYS A 159 -18.92 -9.88 -1.19
N ASN A 160 -19.84 -10.00 -0.23
CA ASN A 160 -21.18 -9.44 -0.37
C ASN A 160 -21.15 -7.92 -0.58
N ALA A 161 -20.26 -7.21 0.14
CA ALA A 161 -20.09 -5.78 -0.06
C ALA A 161 -19.60 -5.44 -1.47
N ALA A 162 -18.60 -6.19 -1.97
CA ALA A 162 -18.10 -6.02 -3.34
C ALA A 162 -19.17 -6.34 -4.40
N MET A 163 -19.95 -7.41 -4.20
CA MET A 163 -21.02 -7.80 -5.12
C MET A 163 -22.17 -6.79 -5.14
N ASN A 164 -22.52 -6.19 -4.01
CA ASN A 164 -23.58 -5.18 -3.92
C ASN A 164 -23.26 -3.88 -4.68
N VAL A 165 -21.98 -3.57 -4.87
CA VAL A 165 -21.52 -2.36 -5.58
C VAL A 165 -21.06 -2.66 -7.01
N SER A 166 -20.64 -3.90 -7.26
CA SER A 166 -20.31 -4.43 -8.59
C SER A 166 -21.45 -4.23 -9.58
N THR A 167 -21.12 -3.96 -10.84
CA THR A 167 -22.12 -3.72 -11.89
C THR A 167 -21.82 -4.53 -13.16
N GLY A 168 -22.84 -4.70 -14.00
CA GLY A 168 -22.69 -5.37 -15.29
C GLY A 168 -22.77 -6.90 -15.24
N SER A 169 -23.17 -7.47 -14.10
CA SER A 169 -23.78 -8.81 -14.06
C SER A 169 -25.29 -8.68 -14.22
N THR A 170 -25.90 -9.56 -15.00
CA THR A 170 -27.36 -9.74 -15.08
C THR A 170 -27.85 -10.92 -14.24
N ASP A 171 -26.92 -11.71 -13.70
CA ASP A 171 -27.17 -12.84 -12.83
C ASP A 171 -27.04 -12.39 -11.36
N SER A 172 -28.15 -12.49 -10.63
CA SER A 172 -28.23 -12.12 -9.21
C SER A 172 -27.46 -13.07 -8.29
N GLU A 173 -27.18 -14.29 -8.74
CA GLU A 173 -26.46 -15.31 -7.97
C GLU A 173 -24.95 -15.34 -8.28
N SER A 174 -24.49 -14.47 -9.20
CA SER A 174 -23.08 -14.40 -9.57
C SER A 174 -22.23 -13.97 -8.39
N THR A 175 -21.10 -14.66 -8.17
CA THR A 175 -20.07 -14.26 -7.21
C THR A 175 -18.85 -13.63 -7.89
N VAL A 176 -19.04 -13.13 -9.12
CA VAL A 176 -17.99 -12.51 -9.94
C VAL A 176 -18.11 -10.99 -9.91
N ILE A 177 -17.10 -10.34 -9.33
CA ILE A 177 -17.01 -8.88 -9.23
C ILE A 177 -16.65 -8.32 -10.61
N ASN A 178 -17.43 -7.36 -11.10
CA ASN A 178 -17.22 -6.70 -12.39
C ASN A 178 -17.40 -5.19 -12.27
N ASN A 179 -16.68 -4.44 -13.11
CA ASN A 179 -16.83 -2.98 -13.25
C ASN A 179 -16.78 -2.23 -11.90
N LEU A 180 -15.78 -2.52 -11.08
CA LEU A 180 -15.64 -1.96 -9.73
C LEU A 180 -14.19 -1.48 -9.53
N ILE A 181 -13.99 -0.37 -8.82
CA ILE A 181 -12.68 -0.03 -8.27
C ILE A 181 -12.73 -0.32 -6.78
N VAL A 182 -11.90 -1.23 -6.31
CA VAL A 182 -11.75 -1.55 -4.88
C VAL A 182 -10.59 -0.75 -4.33
N ILE A 183 -10.82 0.00 -3.26
CA ILE A 183 -9.79 0.72 -2.53
C ILE A 183 -9.77 0.14 -1.13
N ALA A 184 -8.69 -0.53 -0.77
CA ALA A 184 -8.58 -1.18 0.53
C ALA A 184 -7.42 -0.58 1.31
N HIS A 185 -7.65 -0.32 2.59
CA HIS A 185 -6.64 0.19 3.50
C HIS A 185 -6.26 -0.83 4.55
N SER A 186 -4.96 -0.98 4.83
CA SER A 186 -4.44 -1.83 5.89
C SER A 186 -5.05 -3.25 5.82
N MET A 187 -5.59 -3.77 6.93
CA MET A 187 -6.25 -5.09 7.00
C MET A 187 -7.35 -5.30 5.95
N GLY A 188 -7.99 -4.24 5.44
CA GLY A 188 -8.96 -4.34 4.35
C GLY A 188 -8.40 -5.07 3.12
N ASN A 189 -7.09 -4.91 2.85
CA ASN A 189 -6.41 -5.63 1.77
C ASN A 189 -6.33 -7.14 2.06
N ASN A 190 -5.88 -7.52 3.26
CA ASN A 190 -5.80 -8.93 3.65
C ASN A 190 -7.17 -9.61 3.59
N MET A 191 -8.21 -8.92 4.05
CA MET A 191 -9.58 -9.41 4.04
C MET A 191 -10.09 -9.62 2.62
N PHE A 192 -9.88 -8.65 1.72
CA PHE A 192 -10.29 -8.76 0.33
C PHE A 192 -9.52 -9.86 -0.40
N ALA A 193 -8.20 -9.90 -0.23
CA ALA A 193 -7.34 -10.95 -0.75
C ALA A 193 -7.77 -12.35 -0.29
N SER A 194 -8.02 -12.51 1.00
CA SER A 194 -8.41 -13.79 1.62
C SER A 194 -9.79 -14.24 1.17
N ALA A 195 -10.73 -13.31 0.96
CA ALA A 195 -12.07 -13.64 0.47
C ALA A 195 -12.00 -14.21 -0.95
N LEU A 196 -11.19 -13.61 -1.81
CA LEU A 196 -10.91 -14.11 -3.16
C LEU A 196 -10.15 -15.45 -3.13
N ALA A 197 -9.10 -15.57 -2.30
CA ALA A 197 -8.27 -16.78 -2.20
C ALA A 197 -9.06 -18.00 -1.70
N THR A 198 -10.06 -17.77 -0.84
CA THR A 198 -10.96 -18.81 -0.33
C THR A 198 -12.16 -19.09 -1.24
N GLY A 199 -12.26 -18.40 -2.39
CA GLY A 199 -13.31 -18.60 -3.38
C GLY A 199 -14.69 -18.08 -2.95
N LYS A 200 -14.76 -17.16 -1.96
CA LYS A 200 -16.03 -16.53 -1.56
C LYS A 200 -16.60 -15.66 -2.68
N CYS A 201 -15.72 -15.07 -3.48
CA CYS A 201 -16.01 -14.37 -4.72
C CYS A 201 -14.78 -14.42 -5.63
N SER A 202 -14.92 -13.94 -6.87
CA SER A 202 -13.81 -13.87 -7.83
C SER A 202 -13.81 -12.53 -8.56
N ILE A 203 -12.64 -12.14 -9.07
CA ILE A 203 -12.49 -10.95 -9.91
C ILE A 203 -12.79 -11.31 -11.37
N GLY A 204 -13.73 -10.58 -11.96
CA GLY A 204 -14.09 -10.63 -13.37
C GLY A 204 -13.47 -9.50 -14.18
N ARG A 205 -14.29 -8.81 -14.98
CA ARG A 205 -13.84 -7.80 -15.95
C ARG A 205 -13.88 -6.40 -15.37
N ASN A 206 -12.94 -5.55 -15.82
CA ASN A 206 -12.87 -4.12 -15.50
C ASN A 206 -12.87 -3.85 -13.99
N VAL A 207 -12.14 -4.65 -13.22
CA VAL A 207 -11.92 -4.43 -11.80
C VAL A 207 -10.52 -3.91 -11.59
N ASP A 208 -10.40 -2.82 -10.85
CA ASP A 208 -9.09 -2.33 -10.37
C ASP A 208 -9.06 -2.46 -8.85
N TRP A 209 -7.90 -2.76 -8.29
CA TRP A 209 -7.68 -2.79 -6.85
C TRP A 209 -6.51 -1.89 -6.49
N VAL A 210 -6.80 -0.86 -5.69
CA VAL A 210 -5.83 0.04 -5.08
C VAL A 210 -5.60 -0.36 -3.62
N ASP A 211 -4.39 -0.81 -3.31
CA ASP A 211 -3.92 -1.14 -1.97
C ASP A 211 -3.31 0.10 -1.30
N LEU A 212 -3.81 0.45 -0.12
CA LEU A 212 -3.25 1.47 0.75
C LEU A 212 -2.67 0.81 2.01
N SER A 213 -1.35 0.65 2.09
CA SER A 213 -0.64 0.13 3.27
C SER A 213 -1.11 -1.25 3.77
N GLY A 214 -1.46 -2.18 2.88
CA GLY A 214 -1.85 -3.54 3.25
C GLY A 214 -0.73 -4.34 3.95
N PRO A 215 -0.94 -4.93 5.14
CA PRO A 215 0.02 -5.85 5.75
C PRO A 215 -0.12 -7.24 5.14
N MET A 216 0.23 -7.40 3.87
CA MET A 216 0.03 -8.64 3.12
C MET A 216 0.86 -9.83 3.64
N LYS A 217 1.87 -9.58 4.48
CA LYS A 217 2.61 -10.58 5.28
C LYS A 217 2.39 -10.42 6.79
N GLY A 218 1.32 -9.77 7.20
CA GLY A 218 1.05 -9.43 8.58
C GLY A 218 1.89 -8.25 9.11
N SER A 219 1.82 -8.05 10.42
CA SER A 219 2.44 -6.92 11.13
C SER A 219 3.18 -7.42 12.36
N MET A 220 4.42 -6.94 12.52
CA MET A 220 5.22 -7.16 13.72
C MET A 220 4.60 -6.49 14.95
N GLY A 221 3.66 -5.56 14.76
CA GLY A 221 2.86 -5.01 15.86
C GLY A 221 1.95 -6.05 16.51
N SER A 222 1.48 -7.05 15.76
CA SER A 222 0.72 -8.17 16.29
C SER A 222 1.61 -9.09 17.13
N ASP A 223 2.79 -9.46 16.60
CA ASP A 223 3.79 -10.24 17.34
C ASP A 223 4.22 -9.53 18.63
N PHE A 224 4.47 -8.23 18.55
CA PHE A 224 4.78 -7.40 19.73
C PHE A 224 3.64 -7.40 20.74
N MET A 225 2.38 -7.39 20.31
CA MET A 225 1.22 -7.51 21.19
C MET A 225 1.17 -8.86 21.91
N HIS A 226 1.56 -9.95 21.25
CA HIS A 226 1.69 -11.25 21.89
C HIS A 226 2.85 -11.27 22.91
N ASP A 227 4.01 -10.73 22.55
CA ASP A 227 5.19 -10.70 23.45
C ASP A 227 4.89 -9.95 24.76
N ILE A 228 4.11 -8.86 24.70
CA ILE A 228 3.78 -8.05 25.88
C ILE A 228 2.55 -8.53 26.66
N CYS A 229 1.57 -9.19 26.01
CA CYS A 229 0.31 -9.57 26.65
C CYS A 229 0.23 -11.04 27.06
N ASP A 230 1.02 -11.92 26.43
CA ASP A 230 1.03 -13.37 26.72
C ASP A 230 2.31 -13.83 27.45
N GLY A 231 3.23 -12.92 27.77
CA GLY A 231 4.47 -13.23 28.50
C GLY A 231 4.24 -13.49 29.98
N ASP A 232 4.66 -14.67 30.46
CA ASP A 232 4.42 -15.15 31.84
C ASP A 232 5.33 -14.57 32.93
N ASP A 233 6.40 -13.83 32.64
CA ASP A 233 7.24 -13.25 33.71
C ASP A 233 7.93 -11.96 33.23
N GLU A 234 7.83 -10.91 34.05
CA GLU A 234 8.60 -9.67 34.05
C GLU A 234 9.14 -9.22 32.68
N GLY A 235 8.30 -8.49 31.94
CA GLY A 235 8.79 -7.67 30.84
C GLY A 235 9.97 -6.85 31.32
N SER A 236 11.11 -6.95 30.62
CA SER A 236 12.33 -6.21 30.98
C SER A 236 11.97 -4.75 31.33
N PRO A 237 12.64 -4.10 32.30
CA PRO A 237 12.33 -2.72 32.70
C PRO A 237 12.26 -1.73 31.51
N ASP A 238 12.97 -2.05 30.42
CA ASP A 238 12.98 -1.30 29.16
C ASP A 238 11.68 -1.44 28.34
N MET A 239 11.03 -2.61 28.39
CA MET A 239 9.73 -2.85 27.74
C MET A 239 8.59 -2.17 28.51
N LEU A 240 8.60 -2.25 29.85
CA LEU A 240 7.61 -1.59 30.71
C LEU A 240 7.64 -0.06 30.62
N SER A 241 8.82 0.55 30.45
CA SER A 241 8.94 2.00 30.27
C SER A 241 8.41 2.48 28.90
N LYS A 242 8.51 1.64 27.85
CA LYS A 242 7.93 1.88 26.52
C LYS A 242 6.41 1.65 26.48
N LEU A 243 5.87 0.92 27.45
CA LEU A 243 4.47 0.49 27.53
C LEU A 243 3.51 1.52 28.16
N GLY A 244 3.97 2.69 28.62
CA GLY A 244 3.12 3.67 29.32
C GLY A 244 1.82 4.07 28.57
N ASN A 245 1.83 4.03 27.23
CA ASN A 245 0.67 4.30 26.36
C ASN A 245 -0.12 3.04 25.93
N LEU A 246 0.34 1.84 26.33
CA LEU A 246 -0.27 0.55 25.99
C LEU A 246 -0.98 -0.12 27.18
N ILE A 247 -0.89 0.48 28.38
CA ILE A 247 -1.64 0.06 29.57
C ILE A 247 -3.14 0.10 29.23
N GLY A 248 -3.80 -1.07 29.22
CA GLY A 248 -5.21 -1.23 28.86
C GLY A 248 -5.47 -1.79 27.45
N GLN A 249 -4.43 -2.06 26.66
CA GLN A 249 -4.58 -2.71 25.35
C GLN A 249 -4.49 -4.24 25.40
N CYS A 250 -4.03 -4.84 26.49
CA CYS A 250 -4.04 -6.30 26.69
C CYS A 250 -5.45 -6.81 27.10
N PRO A 251 -5.88 -7.99 26.62
CA PRO A 251 -5.10 -8.99 25.87
C PRO A 251 -4.93 -8.68 24.36
N GLY A 252 -5.41 -7.54 23.88
CA GLY A 252 -5.52 -7.23 22.46
C GLY A 252 -6.90 -7.64 21.93
N SER A 253 -7.39 -6.93 20.91
CA SER A 253 -8.58 -7.40 20.18
C SER A 253 -8.25 -8.67 19.40
N THR A 254 -9.26 -9.50 19.13
CA THR A 254 -9.13 -10.70 18.29
C THR A 254 -8.43 -10.38 16.97
N THR A 255 -8.81 -9.26 16.35
CA THR A 255 -8.23 -8.81 15.09
C THR A 255 -6.75 -8.49 15.21
N ARG A 256 -6.35 -7.67 16.20
CA ARG A 256 -4.95 -7.24 16.36
C ARG A 256 -4.02 -8.41 16.65
N ARG A 257 -4.50 -9.42 17.37
CA ARG A 257 -3.76 -10.67 17.61
C ARG A 257 -3.70 -11.60 16.40
N SER A 258 -4.63 -11.48 15.45
CA SER A 258 -4.66 -12.38 14.28
C SER A 258 -3.69 -11.99 13.15
N LEU A 259 -3.19 -10.75 13.16
CA LEU A 259 -2.35 -10.17 12.12
C LEU A 259 -0.85 -10.45 12.29
N VAL A 260 -0.53 -11.61 12.90
CA VAL A 260 0.85 -12.06 13.13
C VAL A 260 1.68 -12.04 11.86
N TYR A 261 2.96 -11.71 12.00
CA TYR A 261 3.86 -11.58 10.86
C TYR A 261 4.27 -12.93 10.31
N ASP A 262 4.21 -13.09 8.98
CA ASP A 262 4.63 -14.31 8.30
C ASP A 262 6.14 -14.55 8.46
N GLY A 263 6.50 -15.75 8.93
CA GLY A 263 7.85 -16.10 9.37
C GLY A 263 8.22 -15.59 10.78
N GLY A 264 7.27 -14.99 11.50
CA GLY A 264 7.39 -14.62 12.91
C GLY A 264 7.05 -15.77 13.87
N LYS A 265 7.35 -15.58 15.16
CA LYS A 265 7.18 -16.60 16.23
C LYS A 265 5.73 -17.06 16.41
N TYR A 266 4.78 -16.16 16.14
CA TYR A 266 3.35 -16.36 16.40
C TYR A 266 2.56 -16.81 15.15
N CYS A 267 3.23 -16.93 14.00
CA CYS A 267 2.62 -17.36 12.75
C CYS A 267 2.86 -18.85 12.54
N ASP A 268 1.81 -19.66 12.62
CA ASP A 268 1.88 -21.09 12.32
C ASP A 268 1.86 -21.37 10.81
N GLU A 269 2.18 -22.61 10.41
CA GLU A 269 2.22 -23.01 9.00
C GLU A 269 0.87 -22.77 8.29
N LYS A 270 -0.24 -22.92 9.01
CA LYS A 270 -1.58 -22.70 8.47
C LYS A 270 -1.82 -21.22 8.17
N MET A 271 -1.33 -20.33 9.01
CA MET A 271 -1.39 -18.89 8.82
C MET A 271 -0.47 -18.44 7.69
N SER A 272 0.77 -18.95 7.64
CA SER A 272 1.68 -18.72 6.51
C SER A 272 1.06 -19.14 5.17
N ALA A 273 0.40 -20.31 5.13
CA ALA A 273 -0.29 -20.78 3.92
C ALA A 273 -1.46 -19.86 3.51
N ARG A 274 -2.15 -19.25 4.47
CA ARG A 274 -3.22 -18.26 4.17
C ARG A 274 -2.63 -16.97 3.61
N TYR A 275 -1.53 -16.47 4.18
CA TYR A 275 -0.85 -15.31 3.62
C TYR A 275 -0.36 -15.61 2.20
N ALA A 276 0.27 -16.76 1.96
CA ALA A 276 0.71 -17.16 0.62
C ALA A 276 -0.45 -17.17 -0.38
N ALA A 277 -1.59 -17.77 -0.03
CA ALA A 277 -2.77 -17.78 -0.91
C ALA A 277 -3.36 -16.37 -1.16
N ALA A 278 -3.41 -15.52 -0.12
CA ALA A 278 -3.85 -14.14 -0.25
C ALA A 278 -2.88 -13.30 -1.10
N LEU A 279 -1.58 -13.57 -0.99
CA LEU A 279 -0.52 -12.93 -1.77
C LEU A 279 -0.61 -13.29 -3.25
N ASP A 280 -0.81 -14.57 -3.58
CA ASP A 280 -0.99 -15.00 -4.96
C ASP A 280 -2.17 -14.27 -5.65
N ILE A 281 -3.23 -13.98 -4.89
CA ILE A 281 -4.35 -13.18 -5.37
C ILE A 281 -3.97 -11.71 -5.51
N HIS A 282 -3.33 -11.14 -4.49
CA HIS A 282 -2.94 -9.73 -4.49
C HIS A 282 -1.98 -9.45 -5.64
N ASP A 283 -0.89 -10.21 -5.77
CA ASP A 283 0.10 -10.08 -6.86
C ASP A 283 -0.55 -10.20 -8.24
N LYS A 284 -1.57 -11.06 -8.37
CA LYS A 284 -2.28 -11.28 -9.64
C LYS A 284 -3.22 -10.15 -10.03
N TYR A 285 -3.86 -9.49 -9.06
CA TYR A 285 -5.00 -8.60 -9.32
C TYR A 285 -4.83 -7.17 -8.83
N VAL A 286 -3.87 -6.89 -7.97
CA VAL A 286 -3.59 -5.53 -7.50
C VAL A 286 -3.18 -4.66 -8.68
N THR A 287 -3.80 -3.49 -8.79
CA THR A 287 -3.55 -2.55 -9.88
C THR A 287 -2.52 -1.51 -9.47
N ALA A 288 -2.56 -1.07 -8.21
CA ALA A 288 -1.60 -0.14 -7.64
C ALA A 288 -1.52 -0.32 -6.12
N SER A 289 -0.33 -0.10 -5.56
CA SER A 289 -0.11 -0.11 -4.11
C SER A 289 0.56 1.18 -3.66
N MET A 290 0.09 1.73 -2.55
CA MET A 290 0.67 2.87 -1.85
C MET A 290 1.19 2.40 -0.50
N CYS A 291 2.52 2.27 -0.38
CA CYS A 291 3.16 1.74 0.81
C CYS A 291 4.03 2.80 1.50
N GLY A 292 3.91 2.92 2.81
CA GLY A 292 4.76 3.81 3.61
C GLY A 292 6.18 3.28 3.77
N THR A 293 7.16 4.17 3.60
CA THR A 293 8.59 3.87 3.84
C THR A 293 9.12 4.52 5.13
N THR A 294 8.29 5.29 5.82
CA THR A 294 8.64 6.05 7.02
C THR A 294 7.39 6.25 7.90
N TYR A 295 7.53 6.04 9.20
CA TYR A 295 6.52 6.34 10.22
C TYR A 295 6.46 7.83 10.56
N ASN A 296 7.48 8.59 10.15
CA ASN A 296 7.46 10.05 10.18
C ASN A 296 6.69 10.57 8.95
N GLY A 297 5.40 10.79 9.13
CA GLY A 297 4.44 11.19 8.09
C GLY A 297 3.79 12.56 8.35
N LEU A 298 2.62 12.77 7.75
CA LEU A 298 1.84 13.99 7.94
C LEU A 298 1.40 14.15 9.40
N PHE A 299 1.40 15.37 9.91
CA PHE A 299 0.84 15.66 11.22
C PHE A 299 -0.67 15.40 11.21
N SER A 300 -1.09 14.39 11.95
CA SER A 300 -2.49 14.00 12.12
C SER A 300 -2.73 13.55 13.57
N LYS A 301 -3.97 13.18 13.90
CA LYS A 301 -4.29 12.63 15.23
C LYS A 301 -3.62 11.27 15.46
N GLU A 302 -3.35 10.55 14.38
CA GLU A 302 -2.76 9.21 14.33
C GLU A 302 -1.22 9.27 14.36
N TYR A 303 -0.61 10.41 13.97
CA TYR A 303 0.83 10.59 13.87
C TYR A 303 1.60 10.14 15.12
N ALA A 304 1.12 10.53 16.32
CA ALA A 304 1.80 10.17 17.56
C ALA A 304 1.83 8.65 17.79
N GLY A 305 0.74 7.96 17.46
CA GLY A 305 0.64 6.50 17.58
C GLY A 305 1.53 5.78 16.57
N LEU A 306 1.53 6.22 15.31
CA LEU A 306 2.39 5.65 14.25
C LEU A 306 3.87 5.91 14.51
N LEU A 307 4.22 7.11 14.98
CA LEU A 307 5.58 7.44 15.41
C LEU A 307 6.03 6.54 16.55
N ALA A 308 5.20 6.37 17.58
CA ALA A 308 5.50 5.47 18.69
C ALA A 308 5.67 4.03 18.19
N GLY A 309 4.76 3.53 17.36
CA GLY A 309 4.83 2.19 16.75
C GLY A 309 6.14 1.97 15.98
N GLY A 310 6.55 2.95 15.17
CA GLY A 310 7.81 2.88 14.43
C GLY A 310 9.08 2.89 15.30
N LEU A 311 8.99 3.40 16.52
CA LEU A 311 10.10 3.46 17.48
C LEU A 311 10.16 2.24 18.43
N ILE A 312 9.02 1.67 18.80
CA ILE A 312 8.96 0.63 19.85
C ILE A 312 8.77 -0.79 19.29
N ILE A 313 8.05 -0.95 18.17
CA ILE A 313 7.82 -2.27 17.58
C ILE A 313 9.14 -2.74 16.95
N PRO A 314 9.56 -4.00 17.20
CA PRO A 314 10.80 -4.54 16.64
C PRO A 314 10.65 -4.89 15.15
N HIS A 315 10.49 -3.87 14.31
CA HIS A 315 10.41 -4.03 12.86
C HIS A 315 11.72 -4.61 12.29
N HIS A 316 11.61 -5.52 11.34
CA HIS A 316 12.78 -6.05 10.60
C HIS A 316 13.45 -5.02 9.66
N SER A 317 13.00 -3.75 9.66
CA SER A 317 13.58 -2.66 8.87
C SER A 317 13.08 -1.30 9.36
N PHE A 318 13.91 -0.27 9.22
CA PHE A 318 13.52 1.13 9.39
C PHE A 318 12.53 1.64 8.33
N LYS A 319 12.33 0.89 7.23
CA LYS A 319 11.30 1.16 6.22
C LYS A 319 9.96 0.55 6.65
N ASN A 320 9.17 1.34 7.36
CA ASN A 320 7.82 0.97 7.81
C ASN A 320 6.96 2.25 7.98
N ASP A 321 5.65 2.10 8.05
CA ASP A 321 4.70 3.22 8.28
C ASP A 321 4.32 3.40 9.76
N GLY A 322 5.00 2.69 10.66
CA GLY A 322 4.74 2.65 12.10
C GLY A 322 4.17 1.32 12.55
N VAL A 323 3.41 0.64 11.68
CA VAL A 323 2.74 -0.63 11.98
C VAL A 323 3.04 -1.70 10.94
N VAL A 324 3.13 -1.31 9.68
CA VAL A 324 3.37 -2.20 8.53
C VAL A 324 4.75 -1.94 7.96
N ARG A 325 5.53 -3.01 7.81
CA ARG A 325 6.81 -2.97 7.12
C ARG A 325 6.58 -2.71 5.63
N PHE A 326 7.42 -1.89 5.00
CA PHE A 326 7.30 -1.59 3.56
C PHE A 326 7.18 -2.86 2.71
N TRP A 327 8.00 -3.89 2.96
CA TRP A 327 7.98 -5.18 2.25
C TRP A 327 6.77 -6.08 2.58
N SER A 328 6.02 -5.79 3.64
CA SER A 328 4.74 -6.46 3.90
C SER A 328 3.63 -5.87 3.02
N CYS A 329 3.75 -4.61 2.60
CA CYS A 329 2.81 -3.95 1.68
C CYS A 329 3.24 -4.01 0.22
N PHE A 330 4.53 -3.84 -0.03
CA PHE A 330 5.09 -3.82 -1.36
C PHE A 330 5.46 -5.24 -1.77
N LEU A 331 4.68 -5.81 -2.69
CA LEU A 331 5.05 -7.01 -3.43
C LEU A 331 4.74 -6.76 -4.91
N LEU A 332 5.77 -6.34 -5.64
CA LEU A 332 5.94 -6.66 -7.04
C LEU A 332 7.10 -7.65 -7.08
N GLY A 333 6.77 -8.93 -7.26
CA GLY A 333 7.73 -9.96 -7.68
C GLY A 333 8.04 -9.80 -9.16
#